data_AF-A0A7L1BCG0-F1
#
_entry.id   AF-A0A7L1BCG0-F1
#
_cell.length_a   1.000
_cell.length_b   1.000
_cell.length_c   1.000
_cell.angle_alpha   90.00
_cell.angle_beta   90.00
_cell.angle_gamma   90.00
#
_symmetry.space_group_name_H-M   'P 1'
#
loop_
_entity.id
_entity.type
_entity.pdbx_description
1 polymer ?
#
loop_
_entity_poly.entity_id
_entity_poly.type
_entity_poly.pdbx_seq_one_letter_code
_entity_poly.pdbx_strand_id
1 'polypeptide(L)'
;QSTVCEKIMELLGQNEVEQRQRKVLILSQDSFYKVLTAEQQAKALKGQYNFDHPDAFDNDLMHSTLKNIVEGKTVEVPTYDFVTHSRLAETTVVYPADVVLFEGILVFYNQDIRDMFHLRLFVDTDSDVRLSRRVLRDMKRGRDLEQILTQYTTFVKPAFEEFCLPTKKYADVIIPRGVDNMVAINLIVQHIQDILNGDICKWQRGALNGHGRTYKRPFPEQAESGSVLAAGKRSHLESSSRPH
;
A
#
# COMPACT_ATOMS: atom_id res chain seq x y z
N GLN A 1 -0.15 -0.18 7.71
CA GLN A 1 -0.09 -1.27 6.73
C GLN A 1 0.60 -2.52 7.28
N SER A 2 1.82 -2.43 7.82
CA SER A 2 2.61 -3.60 8.25
C SER A 2 1.88 -4.49 9.27
N THR A 3 1.19 -3.92 10.26
CA THR A 3 0.40 -4.70 11.23
C THR A 3 -0.75 -5.50 10.62
N VAL A 4 -1.33 -5.04 9.51
CA VAL A 4 -2.34 -5.81 8.76
C VAL A 4 -1.68 -7.01 8.08
N CYS A 5 -0.51 -6.82 7.47
CA CYS A 5 0.24 -7.90 6.82
C CYS A 5 0.69 -8.95 7.84
N GLU A 6 1.24 -8.51 8.98
CA GLU A 6 1.62 -9.38 10.10
C GLU A 6 0.43 -10.20 10.61
N LYS A 7 -0.74 -9.57 10.75
CA LYS A 7 -1.95 -10.27 11.19
C LYS A 7 -2.46 -11.29 10.18
N ILE A 8 -2.35 -11.00 8.88
CA ILE A 8 -2.66 -11.96 7.80
C ILE A 8 -1.71 -13.17 7.90
N MET A 9 -0.41 -12.93 8.06
CA MET A 9 0.59 -14.01 8.20
C MET A 9 0.33 -14.88 9.43
N GLU A 10 -0.03 -14.26 10.56
CA GLU A 10 -0.41 -14.95 11.79
C GLU A 10 -1.62 -15.87 11.57
N LEU A 11 -2.69 -15.35 10.98
CA LEU A 11 -3.93 -16.11 10.75
C LEU A 11 -3.77 -17.23 9.71
N LEU A 12 -2.78 -17.11 8.81
CA LEU A 12 -2.39 -18.14 7.86
C LEU A 12 -1.39 -19.16 8.44
N GLY A 13 -0.96 -18.98 9.69
CA GLY A 13 0.04 -19.85 10.35
C GLY A 13 1.44 -19.75 9.74
N GLN A 14 1.72 -18.76 8.89
CA GLN A 14 2.99 -18.66 8.17
C GLN A 14 4.16 -18.19 9.05
N ASN A 15 3.87 -17.63 10.22
CA ASN A 15 4.90 -17.21 11.17
C ASN A 15 5.67 -18.40 11.78
N GLU A 16 5.01 -19.56 11.90
CA GLU A 16 5.59 -20.80 12.45
C GLU A 16 6.34 -21.63 11.40
N VAL A 17 6.19 -21.27 10.12
CA VAL A 17 6.85 -21.95 9.00
C VAL A 17 8.23 -21.35 8.77
N GLU A 18 9.23 -22.21 8.57
CA GLU A 18 10.57 -21.79 8.19
C GLU A 18 10.56 -20.98 6.89
N GLN A 19 11.40 -19.93 6.82
CA GLN A 19 11.40 -18.98 5.71
C GLN A 19 11.56 -19.63 4.32
N ARG A 20 12.28 -20.76 4.24
CA ARG A 20 12.46 -21.53 2.99
C ARG A 20 11.21 -22.24 2.49
N GLN A 21 10.24 -22.49 3.36
CA GLN A 21 9.03 -23.26 3.08
C GLN A 21 7.76 -22.39 3.12
N ARG A 22 7.89 -21.09 3.42
CA ARG A 22 6.77 -20.16 3.46
C ARG A 22 6.14 -20.03 2.07
N LYS A 23 4.82 -20.15 2.03
CA LYS A 23 4.01 -19.93 0.83
C LYS A 23 3.53 -18.49 0.69
N VAL A 24 3.53 -17.75 1.80
CA VAL A 24 3.22 -16.32 1.83
C VAL A 24 4.40 -15.59 2.44
N LEU A 25 4.81 -14.49 1.83
CA LEU A 25 5.88 -13.64 2.33
C LEU A 25 5.44 -12.19 2.43
N ILE A 26 6.02 -11.45 3.38
CA ILE A 26 5.91 -9.99 3.46
C ILE A 26 7.22 -9.41 2.92
N LEU A 27 7.10 -8.43 2.05
CA LEU A 27 8.20 -7.60 1.61
C LEU A 27 7.87 -6.14 1.98
N SER A 28 8.80 -5.43 2.60
CA SER A 28 8.60 -4.04 2.99
C SER A 28 9.33 -3.11 2.05
N GLN A 29 8.68 -2.04 1.61
CA GLN A 29 9.29 -0.98 0.80
C GLN A 29 10.44 -0.30 1.55
N ASP A 30 10.39 -0.25 2.88
CA ASP A 30 11.44 0.35 3.71
C ASP A 30 12.79 -0.38 3.57
N SER A 31 12.80 -1.65 3.18
CA SER A 31 14.04 -2.37 2.83
C SER A 31 14.79 -1.75 1.64
N PHE A 32 14.10 -0.95 0.82
CA PHE A 32 14.61 -0.38 -0.42
C PHE A 32 14.94 1.12 -0.29
N TYR A 33 15.15 1.65 0.92
CA TYR A 33 15.77 2.98 1.04
C TYR A 33 17.15 3.01 0.37
N LYS A 34 17.48 4.14 -0.26
CA LYS A 34 18.79 4.38 -0.85
C LYS A 34 19.87 4.49 0.23
N VAL A 35 21.09 4.14 -0.17
CA VAL A 35 22.29 4.49 0.61
C VAL A 35 22.48 6.00 0.54
N LEU A 36 22.55 6.65 1.71
CA LEU A 36 22.69 8.10 1.80
C LEU A 36 24.14 8.51 1.56
N THR A 37 24.32 9.67 0.92
CA THR A 37 25.60 10.38 0.93
C THR A 37 25.92 10.92 2.32
N ALA A 38 27.18 11.26 2.60
CA ALA A 38 27.59 11.83 3.89
C ALA A 38 26.78 13.08 4.28
N GLU A 39 26.48 13.95 3.31
CA GLU A 39 25.65 15.14 3.53
C GLU A 39 24.20 14.81 3.87
N GLN A 40 23.61 13.84 3.16
CA GLN A 40 22.24 13.39 3.42
C GLN A 40 22.15 12.69 4.77
N GLN A 41 23.15 11.90 5.15
CA GLN A 41 23.20 11.24 6.45
C GLN A 41 23.29 12.27 7.59
N ALA A 42 24.11 13.32 7.44
CA ALA A 42 24.17 14.42 8.40
C ALA A 42 22.82 15.15 8.55
N LYS A 43 22.06 15.32 7.46
CA LYS A 43 20.68 15.85 7.51
C LYS A 43 19.72 14.87 8.18
N ALA A 44 19.82 13.57 7.88
CA ALA A 44 18.95 12.53 8.44
C ALA A 44 19.05 12.46 9.96
N LEU A 45 20.27 12.49 10.51
CA LEU A 45 20.51 12.49 11.97
C LEU A 45 19.85 13.69 12.67
N LYS A 46 19.73 14.82 11.98
CA LYS A 46 19.03 16.03 12.45
C LYS A 46 17.53 16.02 12.17
N GLY A 47 16.99 14.96 11.55
CA GLY A 47 15.59 14.90 11.13
C GLY A 47 15.25 15.80 9.93
N GLN A 48 16.26 16.23 9.17
CA GLN A 48 16.18 17.19 8.07
C GLN A 48 16.27 16.53 6.68
N TYR A 49 16.07 15.21 6.62
CA TYR A 49 16.02 14.45 5.37
C TYR A 49 14.59 13.91 5.16
N ASN A 50 14.08 14.06 3.94
CA ASN A 50 12.74 13.61 3.59
C ASN A 50 12.76 12.13 3.14
N PHE A 51 12.54 11.23 4.10
CA PHE A 51 12.40 9.80 3.83
C PHE A 51 11.06 9.44 3.17
N ASP A 52 10.07 10.33 3.20
CA ASP A 52 8.74 10.09 2.64
C ASP A 52 8.64 10.53 1.16
N HIS A 53 9.72 11.10 0.59
CA HIS A 53 9.79 11.47 -0.83
C HIS A 53 10.10 10.24 -1.71
N PRO A 54 9.50 10.11 -2.93
CA PRO A 54 9.76 9.01 -3.85
C PRO A 54 11.26 8.76 -4.14
N ASP A 55 12.06 9.83 -4.21
CA ASP A 55 13.51 9.74 -4.48
C ASP A 55 14.32 9.11 -3.34
N ALA A 56 13.77 8.99 -2.13
CA ALA A 56 14.42 8.30 -1.02
C ALA A 56 14.51 6.79 -1.26
N PHE A 57 13.67 6.24 -2.15
CA PHE A 57 13.59 4.82 -2.46
C PHE A 57 14.39 4.46 -3.71
N ASP A 58 15.05 3.31 -3.65
CA ASP A 58 15.77 2.66 -4.74
C ASP A 58 14.77 1.91 -5.63
N ASN A 59 14.05 2.67 -6.47
CA ASN A 59 12.98 2.13 -7.32
C ASN A 59 13.47 1.09 -8.33
N ASP A 60 14.71 1.24 -8.82
CA ASP A 60 15.31 0.28 -9.77
C ASP A 60 15.58 -1.07 -9.07
N LEU A 61 16.14 -1.05 -7.87
CA LEU A 61 16.34 -2.26 -7.06
C LEU A 61 15.01 -2.90 -6.67
N MET A 62 14.04 -2.08 -6.26
CA MET A 62 12.70 -2.54 -5.90
C MET A 62 12.00 -3.23 -7.08
N HIS A 63 11.99 -2.59 -8.25
CA HIS A 63 11.38 -3.14 -9.47
C HIS A 63 12.08 -4.43 -9.94
N SER A 64 13.41 -4.44 -10.00
CA SER A 64 14.17 -5.64 -10.40
C SER A 64 13.99 -6.81 -9.41
N THR A 65 13.91 -6.53 -8.10
CA THR A 65 13.66 -7.53 -7.07
C THR A 65 12.26 -8.13 -7.23
N LEU A 66 11.22 -7.30 -7.37
CA LEU A 66 9.85 -7.77 -7.58
C LEU A 66 9.75 -8.58 -8.88
N LYS A 67 10.44 -8.17 -9.94
CA LYS A 67 10.43 -8.90 -11.22
C LYS A 67 11.02 -10.29 -11.06
N ASN A 68 12.15 -10.41 -10.38
CA ASN A 68 12.75 -11.71 -10.10
C ASN A 68 11.85 -12.60 -9.22
N ILE A 69 11.12 -12.02 -8.26
CA ILE A 69 10.13 -12.75 -7.46
C ILE A 69 8.99 -13.29 -8.34
N VAL A 70 8.45 -12.46 -9.23
CA VAL A 70 7.39 -12.87 -10.19
C VAL A 70 7.87 -14.00 -11.11
N GLU A 71 9.16 -13.99 -11.48
CA GLU A 71 9.80 -15.06 -12.27
C GLU A 71 10.12 -16.32 -11.44
N GLY A 72 9.76 -16.37 -10.16
CA GLY A 72 9.99 -17.52 -9.29
C GLY A 72 11.45 -17.72 -8.89
N LYS A 73 12.26 -16.67 -8.90
CA LYS A 73 13.68 -16.72 -8.49
C LYS A 73 13.84 -16.41 -7.01
N THR A 74 14.82 -17.04 -6.39
CA THR A 74 15.33 -16.63 -5.07
C THR A 74 16.04 -15.28 -5.21
N VAL A 75 15.74 -14.34 -4.31
CA VAL A 75 16.31 -12.98 -4.31
C VAL A 75 16.92 -12.63 -2.96
N GLU A 76 17.87 -11.71 -2.96
CA GLU A 76 18.41 -11.11 -1.74
C GLU A 76 17.79 -9.72 -1.56
N VAL A 77 17.15 -9.50 -0.41
CA VAL A 77 16.52 -8.24 -0.05
C VAL A 77 17.39 -7.50 0.95
N PRO A 78 17.66 -6.21 0.77
CA PRO A 78 18.45 -5.45 1.72
C PRO A 78 17.77 -5.32 3.09
N THR A 79 18.59 -5.24 4.12
CA THR A 79 18.14 -4.88 5.47
C THR A 79 18.46 -3.42 5.72
N TYR A 80 17.47 -2.62 6.13
CA TYR A 80 17.65 -1.20 6.41
C TYR A 80 17.56 -0.93 7.91
N ASP A 81 18.56 -0.21 8.44
CA ASP A 81 18.58 0.22 9.83
C ASP A 81 18.13 1.67 9.96
N PHE A 82 17.01 1.85 10.64
CA PHE A 82 16.39 3.16 10.90
C PHE A 82 17.13 3.98 11.95
N VAL A 83 17.99 3.37 12.76
CA VAL A 83 18.79 4.06 13.79
C VAL A 83 20.00 4.73 13.14
N THR A 84 20.73 3.99 12.30
CA THR A 84 21.92 4.52 11.59
C THR A 84 21.60 5.18 10.25
N HIS A 85 20.35 5.07 9.77
CA HIS A 85 19.90 5.53 8.45
C HIS A 85 20.75 4.94 7.32
N SER A 86 20.99 3.62 7.39
CA SER A 86 21.90 2.94 6.47
C SER A 86 21.42 1.54 6.11
N ARG A 87 21.91 1.03 4.99
CA ARG A 87 21.71 -0.35 4.57
C ARG A 87 22.79 -1.22 5.23
N LEU A 88 22.38 -2.31 5.86
CA LEU A 88 23.29 -3.25 6.50
C LEU A 88 24.00 -4.12 5.46
N ALA A 89 25.12 -4.73 5.87
CA ALA A 89 25.86 -5.65 5.00
C ALA A 89 25.10 -6.97 4.79
N GLU A 90 24.35 -7.39 5.81
CA GLU A 90 23.48 -8.54 5.76
C GLU A 90 22.20 -8.29 4.96
N THR A 91 21.90 -9.26 4.10
CA THR A 91 20.67 -9.32 3.31
C THR A 91 19.79 -10.45 3.80
N THR A 92 18.48 -10.29 3.60
CA THR A 92 17.50 -11.34 3.84
C THR A 92 17.26 -12.13 2.55
N VAL A 93 17.51 -13.44 2.57
CA VAL A 93 17.23 -14.31 1.42
C VAL A 93 15.73 -14.62 1.34
N VAL A 94 15.11 -14.25 0.23
CA VAL A 94 13.70 -14.49 -0.04
C VAL A 94 13.56 -15.59 -1.09
N TYR A 95 12.90 -16.67 -0.71
CA TYR A 95 12.64 -17.83 -1.56
C TYR A 95 11.32 -17.64 -2.32
N PRO A 96 11.11 -18.35 -3.45
CA PRO A 96 9.86 -18.30 -4.19
C PRO A 96 8.66 -18.63 -3.30
N ALA A 97 7.57 -17.88 -3.45
CA ALA A 97 6.34 -18.06 -2.69
C ALA A 97 5.12 -17.91 -3.60
N ASP A 98 4.01 -18.51 -3.18
CA ASP A 98 2.75 -18.48 -3.91
C ASP A 98 2.07 -17.09 -3.81
N VAL A 99 2.24 -16.39 -2.68
CA VAL A 99 1.66 -15.05 -2.44
C VAL A 99 2.70 -14.12 -1.81
N VAL A 100 2.74 -12.88 -2.32
CA VAL A 100 3.64 -11.81 -1.84
C VAL A 100 2.81 -10.63 -1.36
N LEU A 101 2.95 -10.30 -0.09
CA LEU A 101 2.41 -9.09 0.52
C LEU A 101 3.47 -7.99 0.47
N PHE A 102 3.44 -7.17 -0.58
CA PHE A 102 4.35 -6.03 -0.69
C PHE A 102 3.71 -4.77 -0.09
N GLU A 103 4.30 -4.25 0.99
CA GLU A 103 3.74 -3.15 1.77
C GLU A 103 4.68 -1.94 1.80
N GLY A 104 4.11 -0.74 1.81
CA GLY A 104 4.88 0.50 1.93
C GLY A 104 4.03 1.73 1.70
N ILE A 105 4.61 2.90 1.95
CA ILE A 105 3.91 4.19 1.82
C ILE A 105 3.71 4.64 0.35
N LEU A 106 4.55 4.14 -0.57
CA LEU A 106 4.60 4.56 -1.97
C LEU A 106 4.62 3.39 -2.96
N VAL A 107 4.18 2.19 -2.55
CA VAL A 107 4.18 0.99 -3.43
C VAL A 107 3.30 1.17 -4.68
N PHE A 108 2.30 2.07 -4.64
CA PHE A 108 1.45 2.39 -5.78
C PHE A 108 1.90 3.64 -6.56
N TYR A 109 3.02 4.28 -6.19
CA TYR A 109 3.47 5.53 -6.79
C TYR A 109 4.01 5.31 -8.22
N ASN A 110 5.03 4.48 -8.35
CA ASN A 110 5.61 4.11 -9.65
C ASN A 110 4.65 3.19 -10.43
N GLN A 111 4.43 3.48 -11.71
CA GLN A 111 3.49 2.72 -12.54
C GLN A 111 3.97 1.29 -12.81
N ASP A 112 5.24 1.11 -13.16
CA ASP A 112 5.78 -0.20 -13.51
C ASP A 112 5.63 -1.19 -12.34
N ILE A 113 5.87 -0.74 -11.11
CA ILE A 113 5.66 -1.53 -9.90
C ILE A 113 4.17 -1.75 -9.63
N ARG A 114 3.35 -0.71 -9.77
CA ARG A 114 1.91 -0.78 -9.53
C ARG A 114 1.22 -1.81 -10.44
N ASP A 115 1.66 -1.92 -11.68
CA ASP A 115 1.09 -2.81 -12.69
C ASP A 115 1.48 -4.29 -12.44
N MET A 116 2.37 -4.57 -11.48
CA MET A 116 2.73 -5.94 -11.06
C MET A 116 1.76 -6.54 -10.03
N PHE A 117 0.90 -5.73 -9.40
CA PHE A 117 0.00 -6.22 -8.36
C PHE A 117 -1.28 -6.82 -8.93
N HIS A 118 -1.61 -8.03 -8.48
CA HIS A 118 -2.88 -8.69 -8.78
C HIS A 118 -4.05 -8.13 -7.92
N LEU A 119 -3.75 -7.61 -6.73
CA LEU A 119 -4.71 -7.01 -5.81
C LEU A 119 -4.06 -5.86 -5.05
N ARG A 120 -4.66 -4.67 -5.07
CA ARG A 120 -4.13 -3.45 -4.44
C ARG A 120 -5.01 -3.04 -3.27
N LEU A 121 -4.44 -3.09 -2.07
CA LEU A 121 -5.12 -2.75 -0.82
C LEU A 121 -4.57 -1.43 -0.27
N PHE A 122 -5.45 -0.49 0.08
CA PHE A 122 -5.06 0.75 0.75
C PHE A 122 -5.62 0.78 2.18
N VAL A 123 -4.74 0.78 3.17
CA VAL A 123 -5.15 0.88 4.58
C VAL A 123 -5.37 2.34 4.94
N ASP A 124 -6.63 2.71 5.13
CA ASP A 124 -7.05 4.08 5.38
C ASP A 124 -7.25 4.32 6.87
N THR A 125 -6.54 5.29 7.41
CA THR A 125 -6.59 5.67 8.82
C THR A 125 -6.30 7.15 8.93
N ASP A 126 -7.08 7.84 9.76
CA ASP A 126 -6.98 9.28 9.93
C ASP A 126 -5.57 9.73 10.35
N SER A 127 -5.18 10.91 9.86
CA SER A 127 -3.80 11.42 9.99
C SER A 127 -3.36 11.61 11.44
N ASP A 128 -4.27 12.02 12.31
CA ASP A 128 -4.07 12.19 13.75
C ASP A 128 -3.88 10.85 14.47
N VAL A 129 -4.69 9.84 14.15
CA VAL A 129 -4.53 8.46 14.65
C VAL A 129 -3.19 7.89 14.21
N ARG A 130 -2.80 8.08 12.94
CA ARG A 130 -1.49 7.67 12.43
C ARG A 130 -0.34 8.40 13.12
N LEU A 131 -0.47 9.72 13.34
CA LEU A 131 0.53 10.52 14.06
C LEU A 131 0.69 10.04 15.49
N SER A 132 -0.40 9.82 16.22
CA SER A 132 -0.37 9.30 17.60
C SER A 132 0.39 7.96 17.68
N ARG A 133 0.06 7.02 16.78
CA ARG A 133 0.75 5.73 16.68
C ARG A 133 2.24 5.90 16.34
N ARG A 134 2.57 6.82 15.42
CA ARG A 134 3.96 7.11 15.03
C ARG A 134 4.76 7.68 16.19
N VAL A 135 4.24 8.66 16.92
CA VAL A 135 4.93 9.27 18.07
C VAL A 135 5.30 8.19 19.09
N LEU A 136 4.33 7.36 19.51
CA LEU A 136 4.58 6.28 20.47
C LEU A 136 5.63 5.27 19.99
N ARG A 137 5.64 4.95 18.69
CA ARG A 137 6.60 4.02 18.09
C ARG A 137 8.00 4.64 18.00
N ASP A 138 8.12 5.86 17.51
CA ASP A 138 9.41 6.51 17.27
C ASP A 138 10.09 6.92 18.58
N MET A 139 9.32 7.25 19.64
CA MET A 139 9.85 7.43 20.99
C MET A 139 10.47 6.14 21.56
N LYS A 140 9.86 4.97 21.30
CA LYS A 140 10.47 3.67 21.68
C LYS A 140 11.78 3.38 20.95
N ARG A 141 12.03 4.05 19.81
CA ARG A 141 13.29 4.01 19.06
C ARG A 141 14.31 5.05 19.54
N GLY A 142 14.05 5.74 20.64
CA GLY A 142 14.95 6.73 21.24
C GLY A 142 14.92 8.12 20.58
N ARG A 143 13.90 8.42 19.76
CA ARG A 143 13.76 9.74 19.14
C ARG A 143 13.02 10.72 20.05
N ASP A 144 13.47 11.98 20.02
CA ASP A 144 12.86 13.07 20.77
C ASP A 144 11.50 13.48 20.20
N LEU A 145 10.57 13.89 21.08
CA LEU A 145 9.20 14.26 20.71
C LEU A 145 9.17 15.48 19.79
N GLU A 146 9.91 16.54 20.11
CA GLU A 146 9.94 17.77 19.30
C GLU A 146 10.52 17.48 17.92
N GLN A 147 11.56 16.65 17.85
CA GLN A 147 12.15 16.20 16.59
C GLN A 147 11.15 15.40 15.74
N ILE A 148 10.39 14.47 16.35
CA ILE A 148 9.36 13.68 15.65
C ILE A 148 8.28 14.60 15.07
N LEU A 149 7.75 15.53 15.88
CA LEU A 149 6.69 16.43 15.45
C LEU A 149 7.18 17.38 14.36
N THR A 150 8.39 17.92 14.50
CA THR A 150 9.02 18.79 13.50
C THR A 150 9.23 18.05 12.18
N GLN A 151 9.75 16.82 12.21
CA GLN A 151 9.90 16.01 11.01
C GLN A 151 8.54 15.70 10.36
N TYR A 152 7.52 15.42 11.18
CA TYR A 152 6.19 15.13 10.69
C TYR A 152 5.55 16.30 9.95
N THR A 153 5.59 17.50 10.55
CA THR A 153 5.00 18.69 9.96
C THR A 153 5.79 19.19 8.74
N THR A 154 7.11 19.04 8.76
CA THR A 154 7.99 19.53 7.68
C THR A 154 8.01 18.60 6.47
N PHE A 155 8.01 17.27 6.68
CA PHE A 155 8.23 16.31 5.59
C PHE A 155 7.09 15.31 5.42
N VAL A 156 6.73 14.62 6.50
CA VAL A 156 5.84 13.45 6.42
C VAL A 156 4.45 13.83 5.94
N LYS A 157 3.84 14.86 6.56
CA LYS A 157 2.48 15.29 6.21
C LYS A 157 2.43 15.82 4.77
N PRO A 158 3.30 16.75 4.34
CA PRO A 158 3.35 17.18 2.94
C PRO A 158 3.58 16.03 1.96
N ALA A 159 4.57 15.16 2.20
CA ALA A 159 4.87 14.04 1.32
C ALA A 159 3.73 13.01 1.25
N PHE A 160 3.03 12.77 2.36
CA PHE A 160 1.84 11.94 2.37
C PHE A 160 0.73 12.54 1.50
N GLU A 161 0.45 13.83 1.65
CA GLU A 161 -0.62 14.52 0.91
C GLU A 161 -0.29 14.63 -0.58
N GLU A 162 0.98 14.81 -0.92
CA GLU A 162 1.46 15.00 -2.30
C GLU A 162 1.68 13.68 -3.05
N PHE A 163 2.30 12.68 -2.42
CA PHE A 163 2.74 11.46 -3.12
C PHE A 163 1.93 10.23 -2.76
N CYS A 164 1.56 10.05 -1.49
CA CYS A 164 0.87 8.83 -1.03
C CYS A 164 -0.64 8.90 -1.27
N LEU A 165 -1.31 9.94 -0.76
CA LEU A 165 -2.77 10.07 -0.80
C LEU A 165 -3.34 10.01 -2.22
N PRO A 166 -2.73 10.62 -3.25
CA PRO A 166 -3.24 10.53 -4.62
C PRO A 166 -3.22 9.11 -5.19
N THR A 167 -2.38 8.21 -4.65
CA THR A 167 -2.31 6.81 -5.10
C THR A 167 -3.45 5.95 -4.55
N LYS A 168 -4.21 6.44 -3.57
CA LYS A 168 -5.41 5.78 -3.03
C LYS A 168 -6.43 5.44 -4.12
N LYS A 169 -6.50 6.24 -5.19
CA LYS A 169 -7.38 6.00 -6.35
C LYS A 169 -7.05 4.72 -7.13
N TYR A 170 -5.86 4.17 -6.95
CA TYR A 170 -5.43 2.92 -7.60
C TYR A 170 -5.76 1.67 -6.77
N ALA A 171 -6.27 1.83 -5.55
CA ALA A 171 -6.64 0.71 -4.72
C ALA A 171 -7.90 0.03 -5.27
N ASP A 172 -7.86 -1.30 -5.31
CA ASP A 172 -9.05 -2.11 -5.63
C ASP A 172 -9.96 -2.21 -4.39
N VAL A 173 -9.36 -2.24 -3.19
CA VAL A 173 -10.08 -2.28 -1.91
C VAL A 173 -9.43 -1.33 -0.90
N ILE A 174 -10.26 -0.57 -0.20
CA ILE A 174 -9.85 0.28 0.92
C ILE A 174 -10.20 -0.41 2.24
N ILE A 175 -9.23 -0.54 3.14
CA ILE A 175 -9.38 -1.16 4.46
C ILE A 175 -9.34 -0.05 5.52
N PRO A 176 -10.48 0.37 6.09
CA PRO A 176 -10.49 1.34 7.18
C PRO A 176 -9.96 0.73 8.48
N ARG A 177 -9.44 1.58 9.38
CA ARG A 177 -8.98 1.25 10.76
C ARG A 177 -7.75 0.32 10.87
N GLY A 178 -7.32 -0.30 9.77
CA GLY A 178 -6.15 -1.17 9.76
C GLY A 178 -6.39 -2.47 10.53
N VAL A 179 -5.49 -2.81 11.46
CA VAL A 179 -5.48 -4.12 12.16
C VAL A 179 -6.77 -4.39 12.96
N ASP A 180 -7.45 -3.33 13.38
CA ASP A 180 -8.70 -3.42 14.15
C ASP A 180 -9.88 -3.93 13.29
N ASN A 181 -9.75 -3.94 11.96
CA ASN A 181 -10.78 -4.37 11.03
C ASN A 181 -10.65 -5.87 10.69
N MET A 182 -10.93 -6.71 11.67
CA MET A 182 -10.83 -8.17 11.53
C MET A 182 -11.73 -8.74 10.43
N VAL A 183 -12.86 -8.10 10.11
CA VAL A 183 -13.74 -8.53 9.01
C VAL A 183 -13.02 -8.42 7.67
N ALA A 184 -12.38 -7.28 7.40
CA ALA A 184 -11.60 -7.08 6.18
C ALA A 184 -10.39 -8.03 6.13
N ILE A 185 -9.68 -8.20 7.26
CA ILE A 185 -8.54 -9.11 7.34
C ILE A 185 -8.96 -10.55 7.03
N ASN A 186 -10.03 -11.04 7.64
CA ASN A 186 -10.52 -12.40 7.41
C ASN A 186 -10.93 -12.63 5.96
N LEU A 187 -11.48 -11.60 5.28
CA LEU A 187 -11.80 -11.68 3.85
C LEU A 187 -10.53 -11.85 3.00
N ILE A 188 -9.47 -11.11 3.30
CA ILE A 188 -8.18 -11.24 2.60
C ILE A 188 -7.52 -12.58 2.92
N VAL A 189 -7.56 -13.02 4.18
CA VAL A 189 -7.04 -14.34 4.62
C VAL A 189 -7.73 -15.46 3.86
N GLN A 190 -9.07 -15.45 3.79
CA GLN A 190 -9.83 -16.45 3.04
C GLN A 190 -9.45 -16.45 1.57
N HIS A 191 -9.36 -15.26 0.95
CA HIS A 191 -8.97 -15.15 -0.45
C HIS A 191 -7.58 -15.75 -0.71
N ILE A 192 -6.61 -15.50 0.18
CA ILE A 192 -5.28 -16.10 0.10
C ILE A 192 -5.34 -17.62 0.27
N GLN A 193 -6.13 -18.14 1.22
CA GLN A 193 -6.31 -19.58 1.39
C GLN A 193 -6.87 -20.25 0.12
N ASP A 194 -7.83 -19.61 -0.55
CA ASP A 194 -8.40 -20.12 -1.80
C ASP A 194 -7.36 -20.16 -2.94
N ILE A 195 -6.42 -19.19 -2.97
CA ILE A 195 -5.26 -19.20 -3.88
C ILE A 195 -4.37 -20.40 -3.56
N LEU A 196 -3.98 -20.57 -2.29
CA LEU A 196 -3.05 -21.62 -1.85
C LEU A 196 -3.60 -23.04 -2.04
N ASN A 197 -4.93 -23.20 -1.92
CA ASN A 197 -5.63 -24.47 -2.15
C ASN A 197 -5.90 -24.74 -3.63
N GLY A 198 -5.67 -23.76 -4.51
CA GLY A 198 -5.95 -23.85 -5.95
C GLY A 198 -7.44 -23.84 -6.30
N ASP A 199 -8.30 -23.35 -5.41
CA ASP A 199 -9.76 -23.37 -5.57
C ASP A 199 -10.25 -22.34 -6.59
N ILE A 200 -9.52 -21.23 -6.76
CA ILE A 200 -9.82 -20.18 -7.75
C ILE A 200 -9.62 -20.71 -9.18
N CYS A 201 -8.60 -21.54 -9.41
CA CYS A 201 -8.37 -22.21 -10.70
C CYS A 201 -9.47 -23.24 -11.02
N LYS A 202 -10.22 -23.75 -10.03
CA LYS A 202 -11.36 -24.64 -10.26
C LYS A 202 -12.60 -23.86 -10.69
N TRP A 203 -12.83 -22.69 -10.11
CA TRP A 203 -13.95 -21.80 -10.46
C TRP A 203 -13.86 -21.26 -11.90
N GLN A 204 -12.68 -20.82 -12.34
CA GLN A 204 -12.49 -20.37 -13.73
C GLN A 204 -12.66 -21.50 -14.75
N ARG A 205 -12.23 -22.73 -14.42
CA ARG A 205 -12.46 -23.92 -15.26
C ARG A 205 -13.93 -24.36 -15.29
N GLY A 206 -14.64 -24.25 -14.17
CA GLY A 206 -16.09 -24.50 -14.09
C GLY A 206 -16.91 -23.48 -14.88
N ALA A 207 -16.50 -22.21 -14.88
CA ALA A 207 -17.14 -21.14 -15.66
C ALA A 207 -16.90 -21.28 -17.18
N LEU A 208 -15.77 -21.86 -17.61
CA LEU A 208 -15.49 -22.16 -19.02
C LEU A 208 -16.23 -23.41 -19.53
N ASN A 209 -16.54 -24.37 -18.65
CA ASN A 209 -17.27 -25.60 -18.98
C ASN A 209 -18.80 -25.50 -18.78
N GLY A 210 -19.30 -24.41 -18.19
CA GLY A 210 -20.72 -24.10 -18.07
C GLY A 210 -21.16 -23.16 -19.21
N HIS A 211 -22.19 -23.54 -19.96
CA HIS A 211 -22.74 -22.76 -21.07
C HIS A 211 -22.90 -21.25 -20.78
N GLY A 212 -22.50 -20.46 -21.77
CA GLY A 212 -22.29 -19.02 -21.66
C GLY A 212 -23.53 -18.20 -21.34
N ARG A 213 -23.30 -17.14 -20.55
CA ARG A 213 -24.03 -15.87 -20.64
C ARG A 213 -23.00 -14.75 -20.72
N THR A 214 -22.72 -14.32 -21.94
CA THR A 214 -22.02 -13.06 -22.22
C THR A 214 -22.81 -11.90 -21.63
N TYR A 215 -22.40 -11.37 -20.48
CA TYR A 215 -22.78 -10.04 -20.05
C TYR A 215 -21.87 -9.02 -20.74
N LYS A 216 -22.19 -8.67 -21.99
CA LYS A 216 -21.73 -7.40 -22.56
C LYS A 216 -22.45 -6.29 -21.79
N ARG A 217 -21.71 -5.52 -20.99
CA ARG A 217 -22.19 -4.22 -20.49
C ARG A 217 -22.08 -3.20 -21.63
N PRO A 218 -23.15 -2.55 -22.09
CA PRO A 218 -23.02 -1.39 -22.94
C PRO A 218 -22.73 -0.17 -22.06
N PHE A 219 -21.59 0.50 -22.30
CA PHE A 219 -21.41 1.89 -21.91
C PHE A 219 -22.36 2.75 -22.77
N PRO A 220 -23.11 3.72 -22.22
CA PRO A 220 -23.82 4.67 -23.06
C PRO A 220 -22.85 5.74 -23.55
N GLU A 221 -22.66 5.79 -24.86
CA GLU A 221 -22.11 6.94 -25.59
C GLU A 221 -23.04 8.16 -25.40
N GLN A 222 -22.46 9.29 -25.01
CA GLN A 222 -23.13 10.59 -25.07
C GLN A 222 -23.21 11.01 -26.55
N ALA A 223 -24.43 11.12 -27.07
CA ALA A 223 -24.70 11.79 -28.33
C ALA A 223 -25.25 13.20 -28.05
N GLU A 224 -24.53 14.21 -28.54
CA GLU A 224 -25.04 15.56 -28.69
C GLU A 224 -26.19 15.60 -29.71
N SER A 225 -27.29 16.26 -29.36
CA SER A 225 -28.18 16.90 -30.33
C SER A 225 -28.92 18.06 -29.67
N GLY A 226 -28.67 19.27 -30.14
CA GLY A 226 -29.38 20.47 -29.72
C GLY A 226 -30.68 20.72 -30.49
N SER A 227 -31.67 21.31 -29.81
CA SER A 227 -32.52 22.44 -30.27
C SER A 227 -33.64 22.65 -29.22
N VAL A 228 -33.60 23.72 -28.41
CA VAL A 228 -34.28 25.04 -28.59
C VAL A 228 -35.74 25.10 -28.04
N LEU A 229 -35.85 25.86 -26.94
CA LEU A 229 -36.93 26.75 -26.45
C LEU A 229 -38.37 26.23 -26.19
N ALA A 230 -38.80 26.34 -24.93
CA ALA A 230 -40.02 27.10 -24.58
C ALA A 230 -40.00 27.56 -23.11
N ALA A 231 -40.41 28.81 -22.89
CA ALA A 231 -40.40 29.55 -21.63
C ALA A 231 -41.53 29.14 -20.67
N GLY A 232 -41.30 29.30 -19.36
CA GLY A 232 -42.37 29.11 -18.37
C GLY A 232 -42.00 29.39 -16.90
N LYS A 233 -42.06 30.68 -16.53
CA LYS A 233 -42.35 31.24 -15.19
C LYS A 233 -41.43 30.92 -13.99
N ARG A 234 -40.77 32.00 -13.53
CA ARG A 234 -40.25 32.21 -12.17
C ARG A 234 -41.37 32.15 -11.13
N SER A 235 -41.08 31.53 -9.98
CA SER A 235 -41.62 31.93 -8.68
C SER A 235 -40.48 31.94 -7.66
N HIS A 236 -40.22 33.12 -7.10
CA HIS A 236 -39.43 33.32 -5.88
C HIS A 236 -40.02 32.51 -4.72
N LEU A 237 -39.19 31.93 -3.87
CA LEU A 237 -39.36 32.04 -2.41
C LEU A 237 -38.06 31.62 -1.68
N GLU A 238 -37.48 32.64 -1.04
CA GLU A 238 -36.59 32.76 0.12
C GLU A 238 -35.65 31.65 0.63
N SER A 239 -34.48 32.16 1.00
CA SER A 239 -33.42 31.60 1.84
C SER A 239 -33.88 31.38 3.29
N SER A 240 -33.49 30.26 3.89
CA SER A 240 -33.44 30.12 5.35
C SER A 240 -32.09 29.57 5.78
N SER A 241 -31.54 30.23 6.80
CA SER A 241 -30.19 30.08 7.31
C SER A 241 -30.22 29.33 8.65
N ARG A 242 -29.27 28.37 8.79
CA ARG A 242 -28.59 27.96 10.05
C ARG A 242 -29.43 27.22 11.15
N PRO A 243 -28.78 26.71 12.23
CA PRO A 243 -27.60 25.84 12.29
C PRO A 243 -27.78 24.67 13.31
N HIS A 244 -26.94 23.64 13.25
CA HIS A 244 -26.26 22.99 14.38
C HIS A 244 -25.19 22.03 13.86
#